data_AF-M3CP72-F1
#
_entry.id   AF-M3CP72-F1
#
_cell.length_a   1.000
_cell.length_b   1.000
_cell.length_c   1.000
_cell.angle_alpha   90.00
_cell.angle_beta   90.00
_cell.angle_gamma   90.00
#
_symmetry.space_group_name_H-M   'P 1'
#
loop_
_entity.id
_entity.type
_entity.pdbx_description
1 polymer ?
#
loop_
_entity_poly.entity_id
_entity_poly.type
_entity_poly.pdbx_seq_one_letter_code
_entity_poly.pdbx_strand_id
1 'polypeptide(L)'
;MEKIQWEVQHTAPDVPFRAADRHVHHTWAKTFQSRPELYIRPRSLAEIQKVVNLARICRRRIVVVGCGHSPSDLTCTSSWMVNLDGYAQVLHVDRAKKTLLVEGGIRLRNLNEEANRHGLTMPNLGSINEQSIVGAIATATHGSSLRHGLLSDSVRSLRVVLADGQAVRCSKDENQELFRAALVSLGALGIIVEVEFEMTDACNIEWTQTLLPLDEILRTWDNTLWTEKEFTRVWWMPYMKRAIKWSAEKTSKPERAAVESWYGGSVGFHTYHSLLWLSNYVPCILPWVEWFVFGMQYGFQTGSSTTAVEPLQTGLLMNCLYSQFVNEWALPLRDGPEAISRLSAWLNGESKSKHEIPFSCKGLYVHCPIEVRVSDTTRDPDRVRPFLDNTSENGPTLYLNATLYRAYLQDPPCRDRYYEAFEWLMRDMGGKPHYAKNFTYTAAHEIQDMLGDGLKQWTKVRDESDPEGMFIGEWHRRNLGLNQQRYALEEREVARTKAGNGGQVWVGEMSQHPEAVMSSPAAAAAAAADFVPRPREGRSTSPSASSTASSFDMMHSVTADRVSSSWQSSEFDKGEEDTDKDDGPRYHGHPHRGITGVEVFDKM
;
A
#
# COMPACT_ATOMS: atom_id res chain seq x y z
N MET A 1 27.04 15.81 -0.10
CA MET A 1 26.63 16.34 -1.41
C MET A 1 27.73 16.24 -2.45
N GLU A 2 28.96 16.66 -2.19
CA GLU A 2 30.08 16.59 -3.17
C GLU A 2 30.34 15.16 -3.70
N LYS A 3 30.40 14.15 -2.81
CA LYS A 3 30.53 12.74 -3.24
C LYS A 3 29.41 12.31 -4.21
N ILE A 4 28.16 12.64 -3.90
CA ILE A 4 27.01 12.26 -4.74
C ILE A 4 27.13 12.91 -6.13
N GLN A 5 27.47 14.19 -6.19
CA GLN A 5 27.64 14.90 -7.46
C GLN A 5 28.77 14.30 -8.31
N TRP A 6 29.89 13.95 -7.66
CA TRP A 6 30.99 13.27 -8.33
C TRP A 6 30.56 11.91 -8.88
N GLU A 7 29.93 11.07 -8.07
CA GLU A 7 29.48 9.73 -8.48
C GLU A 7 28.45 9.78 -9.62
N VAL A 8 27.53 10.76 -9.60
CA VAL A 8 26.53 10.96 -10.66
C VAL A 8 27.19 11.23 -12.03
N GLN A 9 28.32 11.94 -12.04
CA GLN A 9 29.09 12.26 -13.25
C GLN A 9 29.95 11.08 -13.76
N HIS A 10 30.33 10.14 -12.89
CA HIS A 10 31.25 9.06 -13.25
C HIS A 10 30.55 7.70 -13.42
N THR A 11 29.43 7.46 -12.74
CA THR A 11 28.65 6.22 -12.86
C THR A 11 27.66 6.33 -14.02
N ALA A 12 27.92 5.60 -15.11
CA ALA A 12 27.09 5.61 -16.33
C ALA A 12 26.76 7.05 -16.78
N PRO A 13 27.76 7.85 -17.20
CA PRO A 13 27.60 9.29 -17.44
C PRO A 13 26.50 9.63 -18.43
N ASP A 14 26.26 8.77 -19.43
CA ASP A 14 25.28 8.98 -20.49
C ASP A 14 23.83 8.69 -20.05
N VAL A 15 23.63 8.11 -18.87
CA VAL A 15 22.30 7.81 -18.32
C VAL A 15 21.85 8.96 -17.42
N PRO A 16 20.69 9.60 -17.67
CA PRO A 16 20.22 10.70 -16.86
C PRO A 16 19.98 10.32 -15.39
N PHE A 17 20.22 11.26 -14.47
CA PHE A 17 19.88 11.12 -13.04
C PHE A 17 18.98 12.27 -12.61
N ARG A 18 17.67 12.02 -12.57
CA ARG A 18 16.63 13.05 -12.42
C ARG A 18 16.25 13.23 -10.95
N ALA A 19 17.10 13.90 -10.19
CA ALA A 19 16.93 14.11 -8.76
C ALA A 19 16.58 15.57 -8.39
N ALA A 20 15.81 15.73 -7.31
CA ALA A 20 15.53 17.00 -6.66
C ALA A 20 15.81 16.89 -5.14
N ASP A 21 16.30 17.96 -4.51
CA ASP A 21 16.76 18.00 -3.12
C ASP A 21 15.81 18.75 -2.15
N ARG A 22 14.69 19.23 -2.66
CA ARG A 22 13.69 20.07 -1.95
C ARG A 22 12.30 19.46 -1.91
N HIS A 23 12.17 18.15 -2.13
CA HIS A 23 10.89 17.47 -2.04
C HIS A 23 10.45 17.30 -0.58
N VAL A 24 9.18 17.57 -0.30
CA VAL A 24 8.54 17.20 0.96
C VAL A 24 7.50 16.15 0.63
N HIS A 25 7.73 14.95 1.13
CA HIS A 25 6.81 13.84 0.97
C HIS A 25 5.73 13.91 2.06
N HIS A 26 4.52 13.50 1.72
CA HIS A 26 3.45 13.29 2.69
C HIS A 26 2.56 12.12 2.25
N THR A 27 1.96 11.43 3.23
CA THR A 27 0.86 10.52 2.92
C THR A 27 -0.35 11.31 2.41
N TRP A 28 -1.27 10.68 1.68
CA TRP A 28 -2.46 11.34 1.13
C TRP A 28 -3.28 12.01 2.24
N ALA A 29 -3.45 11.31 3.37
CA ALA A 29 -4.14 11.84 4.53
C ALA A 29 -3.31 12.88 5.30
N LYS A 30 -2.05 13.16 4.95
CA LYS A 30 -1.14 14.04 5.71
C LYS A 30 -1.02 13.61 7.18
N THR A 31 -1.03 12.30 7.43
CA THR A 31 -0.76 11.71 8.75
C THR A 31 0.73 11.69 9.02
N PHE A 32 1.52 11.49 7.97
CA PHE A 32 2.97 11.50 8.01
C PHE A 32 3.55 12.37 6.92
N GLN A 33 4.69 12.99 7.21
CA GLN A 33 5.50 13.79 6.30
C GLN A 33 6.97 13.43 6.51
N SER A 34 7.76 13.42 5.44
CA SER A 34 9.21 13.28 5.55
C SER A 34 9.91 14.10 4.46
N ARG A 35 11.19 14.38 4.65
CA ARG A 35 12.00 15.10 3.68
C ARG A 35 13.17 14.21 3.24
N PRO A 36 13.09 13.55 2.06
CA PRO A 36 14.21 12.78 1.54
C PRO A 36 15.41 13.69 1.19
N GLU A 37 16.64 13.17 1.27
CA GLU A 37 17.84 13.82 0.76
C GLU A 37 17.72 14.06 -0.75
N LEU A 38 17.23 13.05 -1.49
CA LEU A 38 16.95 13.13 -2.91
C LEU A 38 15.61 12.50 -3.25
N TYR A 39 14.85 13.18 -4.10
CA TYR A 39 13.66 12.68 -4.73
C TYR A 39 13.91 12.48 -6.23
N ILE A 40 13.88 11.22 -6.68
CA ILE A 40 14.39 10.78 -7.96
C ILE A 40 13.25 10.25 -8.82
N ARG A 41 13.18 10.69 -10.08
CA ARG A 41 12.10 10.35 -11.03
C ARG A 41 12.66 9.73 -12.30
N PRO A 42 13.07 8.44 -12.28
CA PRO A 42 13.61 7.78 -13.46
C PRO A 42 12.54 7.60 -14.54
N ARG A 43 12.98 7.51 -15.80
CA ARG A 43 12.11 7.30 -16.98
C ARG A 43 12.50 6.09 -17.84
N SER A 44 13.51 5.34 -17.43
CA SER A 44 13.93 4.13 -18.14
C SER A 44 14.54 3.12 -17.16
N LEU A 45 14.62 1.86 -17.58
CA LEU A 45 15.28 0.81 -16.80
C LEU A 45 16.74 1.17 -16.48
N ALA A 46 17.47 1.74 -17.45
CA ALA A 46 18.86 2.18 -17.24
C ALA A 46 18.95 3.28 -16.16
N GLU A 47 18.03 4.26 -16.16
CA GLU A 47 17.97 5.27 -15.11
C GLU A 47 17.71 4.63 -13.73
N ILE A 48 16.80 3.64 -13.64
CA ILE A 48 16.53 2.90 -12.38
C ILE A 48 17.76 2.14 -11.90
N GLN A 49 18.45 1.42 -12.79
CA GLN A 49 19.68 0.69 -12.45
C GLN A 49 20.80 1.65 -12.01
N LYS A 50 20.93 2.82 -12.66
CA LYS A 50 21.86 3.87 -12.23
C LYS A 50 21.55 4.35 -10.81
N VAL A 51 20.28 4.55 -10.47
CA VAL A 51 19.85 4.95 -9.11
C VAL A 51 20.29 3.92 -8.07
N VAL A 52 20.02 2.63 -8.30
CA VAL A 52 20.39 1.54 -7.38
C VAL A 52 21.92 1.48 -7.20
N ASN A 53 22.67 1.54 -8.29
CA ASN A 53 24.13 1.54 -8.24
C ASN A 53 24.70 2.73 -7.47
N LEU A 54 24.19 3.93 -7.74
CA LEU A 54 24.60 5.14 -7.02
C LEU A 54 24.26 5.08 -5.54
N ALA A 55 23.08 4.56 -5.18
CA ALA A 55 22.67 4.42 -3.78
C ALA A 55 23.60 3.46 -3.03
N ARG A 56 23.97 2.34 -3.64
CA ARG A 56 24.97 1.40 -3.11
C ARG A 56 26.33 2.07 -2.89
N ILE A 57 26.86 2.78 -3.89
CA ILE A 57 28.18 3.47 -3.80
C ILE A 57 28.16 4.61 -2.76
N CYS A 58 27.05 5.37 -2.73
CA CYS A 58 26.85 6.47 -1.80
C CYS A 58 26.41 6.03 -0.41
N ARG A 59 26.16 4.72 -0.21
CA ARG A 59 25.61 4.12 1.01
C ARG A 59 24.34 4.82 1.47
N ARG A 60 23.31 4.73 0.63
CA ARG A 60 22.00 5.34 0.83
C ARG A 60 20.89 4.30 0.72
N ARG A 61 19.91 4.41 1.62
CA ARG A 61 18.66 3.68 1.52
C ARG A 61 17.82 4.22 0.38
N ILE A 62 17.09 3.34 -0.32
CA ILE A 62 16.06 3.68 -1.29
C ILE A 62 14.66 3.35 -0.74
N VAL A 63 13.71 4.26 -0.95
CA VAL A 63 12.27 4.00 -0.82
C VAL A 63 11.58 4.25 -2.14
N VAL A 64 10.79 3.30 -2.60
CA VAL A 64 9.98 3.47 -3.81
C VAL A 64 8.58 3.94 -3.44
N VAL A 65 8.08 4.99 -4.11
CA VAL A 65 6.78 5.58 -3.85
C VAL A 65 5.96 5.76 -5.12
N GLY A 66 4.64 5.59 -5.00
CA GLY A 66 3.65 6.04 -5.97
C GLY A 66 3.09 7.42 -5.58
N CYS A 67 1.79 7.50 -5.30
CA CYS A 67 1.09 8.76 -4.93
C CYS A 67 1.07 9.04 -3.42
N GLY A 68 1.76 8.24 -2.61
CA GLY A 68 1.70 8.37 -1.14
C GLY A 68 0.32 8.06 -0.53
N HIS A 69 -0.56 7.32 -1.22
CA HIS A 69 -1.93 7.10 -0.73
C HIS A 69 -2.05 6.25 0.55
N SER A 70 -1.05 5.41 0.80
CA SER A 70 -0.99 4.59 2.01
C SER A 70 -1.01 5.50 3.26
N PRO A 71 -1.92 5.30 4.22
CA PRO A 71 -1.91 6.05 5.49
C PRO A 71 -0.76 5.68 6.42
N SER A 72 -0.03 4.60 6.13
CA SER A 72 1.15 4.11 6.85
C SER A 72 2.40 4.97 6.60
N ASP A 73 3.31 5.02 7.58
CA ASP A 73 4.64 5.64 7.49
C ASP A 73 5.67 4.78 6.73
N LEU A 74 5.27 3.65 6.12
CA LEU A 74 6.11 2.80 5.26
C LEU A 74 6.87 3.58 4.17
N THR A 75 6.29 4.68 3.67
CA THR A 75 6.87 5.51 2.60
C THR A 75 7.79 6.61 3.12
N CYS A 76 7.95 6.76 4.45
CA CYS A 76 8.78 7.80 5.02
C CYS A 76 10.27 7.45 4.91
N THR A 77 11.07 8.46 4.58
CA THR A 77 12.53 8.40 4.56
C THR A 77 13.12 9.81 4.59
N SER A 78 14.33 9.90 5.13
CA SER A 78 15.27 11.02 5.04
C SER A 78 16.41 10.72 4.05
N SER A 79 16.48 9.50 3.51
CA SER A 79 17.42 9.06 2.47
C SER A 79 16.83 9.30 1.07
N TRP A 80 17.02 8.39 0.11
CA TRP A 80 16.60 8.55 -1.27
C TRP A 80 15.20 8.00 -1.48
N MET A 81 14.38 8.79 -2.17
CA MET A 81 13.02 8.43 -2.53
C MET A 81 12.91 8.37 -4.05
N VAL A 82 12.41 7.27 -4.58
CA VAL A 82 12.26 7.01 -6.01
C VAL A 82 10.77 6.95 -6.35
N ASN A 83 10.33 7.81 -7.25
CA ASN A 83 8.96 7.79 -7.77
C ASN A 83 8.96 7.32 -9.22
N LEU A 84 8.17 6.29 -9.51
CA LEU A 84 8.14 5.65 -10.82
C LEU A 84 7.10 6.25 -11.78
N ASP A 85 6.45 7.38 -11.48
CA ASP A 85 5.39 7.92 -12.36
C ASP A 85 5.88 8.26 -13.77
N GLY A 86 7.19 8.47 -13.95
CA GLY A 86 7.83 8.65 -15.25
C GLY A 86 8.12 7.35 -16.01
N TYR A 87 7.86 6.19 -15.41
CA TYR A 87 8.10 4.83 -15.92
C TYR A 87 6.80 4.02 -15.78
N ALA A 88 5.84 4.33 -16.67
CA ALA A 88 4.43 4.01 -16.55
C ALA A 88 3.76 3.59 -17.87
N GLN A 89 4.53 3.09 -18.84
CA GLN A 89 4.02 2.68 -20.16
C GLN A 89 3.35 1.31 -20.13
N VAL A 90 2.41 1.10 -21.07
CA VAL A 90 1.93 -0.24 -21.43
C VAL A 90 2.86 -0.77 -22.52
N LEU A 91 3.55 -1.86 -22.22
CA LEU A 91 4.59 -2.45 -23.07
C LEU A 91 4.01 -3.46 -24.06
N HIS A 92 2.99 -4.22 -23.63
CA HIS A 92 2.33 -5.22 -24.47
C HIS A 92 0.89 -5.47 -24.04
N VAL A 93 0.00 -5.75 -25.01
CA VAL A 93 -1.39 -6.15 -24.80
C VAL A 93 -1.65 -7.45 -25.55
N ASP A 94 -1.92 -8.54 -24.82
CA ASP A 94 -2.33 -9.82 -25.39
C ASP A 94 -3.82 -10.03 -25.16
N ARG A 95 -4.64 -9.75 -26.19
CA ARG A 95 -6.11 -9.90 -26.12
C ARG A 95 -6.56 -11.35 -26.07
N ALA A 96 -5.75 -12.28 -26.58
CA ALA A 96 -6.09 -13.69 -26.58
C ALA A 96 -5.88 -14.30 -25.20
N LYS A 97 -4.77 -13.96 -24.53
CA LYS A 97 -4.48 -14.36 -23.14
C LYS A 97 -5.13 -13.46 -22.09
N LYS A 98 -5.67 -12.30 -22.52
CA LYS A 98 -6.22 -11.26 -21.65
C LYS A 98 -5.19 -10.76 -20.64
N THR A 99 -3.97 -10.47 -21.08
CA THR A 99 -2.91 -9.93 -20.22
C THR A 99 -2.36 -8.62 -20.76
N LEU A 100 -1.91 -7.74 -19.85
CA LEU A 100 -1.12 -6.57 -20.18
C LEU A 100 0.23 -6.65 -19.46
N LEU A 101 1.32 -6.41 -20.19
CA LEU A 101 2.64 -6.15 -19.62
C LEU A 101 2.83 -4.64 -19.51
N VAL A 102 3.10 -4.15 -18.31
CA VAL A 102 3.17 -2.71 -18.02
C VAL A 102 4.36 -2.37 -17.13
N GLU A 103 4.84 -1.13 -17.23
CA GLU A 103 5.83 -0.58 -16.32
C GLU A 103 5.23 -0.28 -14.94
N GLY A 104 6.03 -0.47 -13.89
CA GLY A 104 5.56 -0.52 -12.51
C GLY A 104 4.99 0.79 -11.94
N GLY A 105 5.29 1.91 -12.58
CA GLY A 105 4.76 3.23 -12.22
C GLY A 105 3.34 3.51 -12.70
N ILE A 106 2.78 2.68 -13.58
CA ILE A 106 1.44 2.93 -14.14
C ILE A 106 0.39 2.97 -13.02
N ARG A 107 -0.48 3.99 -13.08
CA ARG A 107 -1.61 4.14 -12.16
C ARG A 107 -2.74 3.20 -12.57
N LEU A 108 -3.47 2.65 -11.60
CA LEU A 108 -4.58 1.73 -11.88
C LEU A 108 -5.65 2.37 -12.78
N ARG A 109 -5.87 3.70 -12.67
CA ARG A 109 -6.76 4.43 -13.58
C ARG A 109 -6.27 4.37 -15.03
N ASN A 110 -5.00 4.68 -15.27
CA ASN A 110 -4.40 4.70 -16.61
C ASN A 110 -4.35 3.28 -17.20
N LEU A 111 -4.09 2.27 -16.35
CA LEU A 111 -4.10 0.86 -16.74
C LEU A 111 -5.48 0.43 -17.23
N ASN A 112 -6.55 0.76 -16.48
CA ASN A 112 -7.91 0.42 -16.91
C ASN A 112 -8.35 1.22 -18.14
N GLU A 113 -8.01 2.51 -18.23
CA GLU A 113 -8.29 3.32 -19.42
C GLU A 113 -7.66 2.72 -20.68
N GLU A 114 -6.39 2.29 -20.61
CA GLU A 114 -5.72 1.65 -21.73
C GLU A 114 -6.31 0.26 -22.01
N ALA A 115 -6.53 -0.57 -20.99
CA ALA A 115 -7.13 -1.90 -21.16
C ALA A 115 -8.51 -1.82 -21.85
N ASN A 116 -9.34 -0.84 -21.49
CA ASN A 116 -10.68 -0.67 -22.06
C ASN A 116 -10.64 -0.35 -23.56
N ARG A 117 -9.62 0.34 -24.06
CA ARG A 117 -9.42 0.56 -25.51
C ARG A 117 -9.26 -0.75 -26.29
N HIS A 118 -8.84 -1.82 -25.61
CA HIS A 118 -8.68 -3.16 -26.18
C HIS A 118 -9.82 -4.13 -25.82
N GLY A 119 -10.88 -3.62 -25.19
CA GLY A 119 -12.03 -4.41 -24.74
C GLY A 119 -11.76 -5.21 -23.46
N LEU A 120 -10.78 -4.80 -22.66
CA LEU A 120 -10.37 -5.45 -21.41
C LEU A 120 -10.52 -4.53 -20.20
N THR A 121 -10.58 -5.08 -18.99
CA THR A 121 -10.58 -4.33 -17.73
C THR A 121 -9.96 -5.17 -16.63
N MET A 122 -9.51 -4.55 -15.52
CA MET A 122 -9.09 -5.32 -14.35
C MET A 122 -10.28 -6.13 -13.80
N PRO A 123 -10.09 -7.39 -13.35
CA PRO A 123 -11.18 -8.24 -12.86
C PRO A 123 -11.74 -7.76 -11.51
N ASN A 124 -10.90 -7.11 -10.70
CA ASN A 124 -11.22 -6.59 -9.39
C ASN A 124 -10.38 -5.35 -9.11
N LEU A 125 -10.93 -4.42 -8.32
CA LEU A 125 -10.29 -3.16 -7.94
C LEU A 125 -10.57 -2.85 -6.47
N GLY A 126 -9.61 -2.21 -5.82
CA GLY A 126 -9.85 -1.54 -4.54
C GLY A 126 -10.74 -0.30 -4.74
N SER A 127 -11.05 0.39 -3.64
CA SER A 127 -11.88 1.59 -3.69
C SER A 127 -11.21 2.78 -4.40
N ILE A 128 -9.89 2.75 -4.61
CA ILE A 128 -9.10 3.84 -5.18
C ILE A 128 -8.26 3.34 -6.35
N ASN A 129 -8.20 4.11 -7.44
CA ASN A 129 -7.41 3.79 -8.64
C ASN A 129 -6.23 4.76 -8.90
N GLU A 130 -5.98 5.69 -7.99
CA GLU A 130 -4.83 6.60 -8.02
C GLU A 130 -3.50 5.91 -7.66
N GLN A 131 -3.56 4.73 -7.04
CA GLN A 131 -2.39 3.94 -6.67
C GLN A 131 -1.63 3.47 -7.92
N SER A 132 -0.31 3.32 -7.83
CA SER A 132 0.44 2.60 -8.85
C SER A 132 0.17 1.09 -8.72
N ILE A 133 0.26 0.35 -9.83
CA ILE A 133 0.05 -1.10 -9.83
C ILE A 133 0.99 -1.81 -8.85
N VAL A 134 2.27 -1.43 -8.84
CA VAL A 134 3.27 -1.99 -7.91
C VAL A 134 2.96 -1.63 -6.47
N GLY A 135 2.56 -0.38 -6.20
CA GLY A 135 2.19 0.04 -4.85
C GLY A 135 0.98 -0.73 -4.32
N ALA A 136 0.00 -1.01 -5.18
CA ALA A 136 -1.18 -1.78 -4.80
C ALA A 136 -0.84 -3.25 -4.47
N ILE A 137 -0.06 -3.91 -5.33
CA ILE A 137 0.38 -5.30 -5.14
C ILE A 137 1.25 -5.42 -3.89
N ALA A 138 2.27 -4.55 -3.75
CA ALA A 138 3.26 -4.62 -2.67
C ALA A 138 2.68 -4.57 -1.26
N THR A 139 1.46 -4.02 -1.09
CA THR A 139 0.80 -3.87 0.22
C THR A 139 -0.44 -4.76 0.39
N ALA A 140 -0.57 -5.84 -0.39
CA ALA A 140 -1.69 -6.79 -0.34
C ALA A 140 -3.07 -6.11 -0.56
N THR A 141 -3.15 -5.18 -1.51
CA THR A 141 -4.43 -4.51 -1.81
C THR A 141 -5.46 -5.53 -2.30
N HIS A 142 -6.72 -5.35 -1.91
CA HIS A 142 -7.84 -6.18 -2.29
C HIS A 142 -9.09 -5.35 -2.62
N GLY A 143 -9.98 -5.92 -3.42
CA GLY A 143 -11.34 -5.41 -3.62
C GLY A 143 -12.33 -5.94 -2.59
N SER A 144 -13.59 -6.14 -2.99
CA SER A 144 -14.60 -6.75 -2.12
C SER A 144 -15.49 -7.74 -2.88
N SER A 145 -15.09 -9.01 -2.89
CA SER A 145 -15.74 -10.08 -3.63
C SER A 145 -15.31 -11.45 -3.11
N LEU A 146 -16.23 -12.41 -2.99
CA LEU A 146 -15.85 -13.81 -2.76
C LEU A 146 -15.39 -14.54 -4.03
N ARG A 147 -15.35 -13.89 -5.20
CA ARG A 147 -14.83 -14.48 -6.44
C ARG A 147 -13.37 -14.09 -6.71
N HIS A 148 -12.86 -13.11 -5.99
CA HIS A 148 -11.54 -12.53 -6.20
C HIS A 148 -10.78 -12.49 -4.87
N GLY A 149 -9.47 -12.70 -4.92
CA GLY A 149 -8.59 -12.53 -3.77
C GLY A 149 -7.90 -11.17 -3.74
N LEU A 150 -6.59 -11.18 -3.49
CA LEU A 150 -5.75 -9.98 -3.53
C LEU A 150 -5.56 -9.53 -4.99
N LEU A 151 -5.22 -8.25 -5.23
CA LEU A 151 -4.85 -7.78 -6.56
C LEU A 151 -3.61 -8.51 -7.09
N SER A 152 -2.72 -8.95 -6.20
CA SER A 152 -1.54 -9.75 -6.55
C SER A 152 -1.89 -11.08 -7.23
N ASP A 153 -3.12 -11.57 -7.07
CA ASP A 153 -3.54 -12.88 -7.59
C ASP A 153 -3.64 -12.88 -9.11
N SER A 154 -3.89 -11.72 -9.71
CA SER A 154 -3.92 -11.51 -11.16
C SER A 154 -2.53 -11.23 -11.74
N VAL A 155 -1.46 -11.27 -10.95
CA VAL A 155 -0.09 -11.08 -11.46
C VAL A 155 0.42 -12.39 -12.06
N ARG A 156 0.87 -12.34 -13.31
CA ARG A 156 1.41 -13.51 -14.03
C ARG A 156 2.95 -13.54 -14.01
N SER A 157 3.59 -12.37 -14.08
CA SER A 157 5.03 -12.24 -13.91
C SER A 157 5.42 -10.83 -13.45
N LEU A 158 6.61 -10.73 -12.85
CA LEU A 158 7.21 -9.48 -12.39
C LEU A 158 8.65 -9.38 -12.91
N ARG A 159 9.15 -8.15 -13.07
CA ARG A 159 10.59 -7.87 -13.16
C ARG A 159 11.01 -6.97 -12.01
N VAL A 160 12.08 -7.34 -11.31
CA VAL A 160 12.56 -6.65 -10.11
C VAL A 160 14.03 -6.26 -10.31
N VAL A 161 14.36 -4.99 -10.10
CA VAL A 161 15.75 -4.53 -9.98
C VAL A 161 16.20 -4.73 -8.54
N LEU A 162 17.14 -5.65 -8.33
CA LEU A 162 17.67 -6.02 -7.01
C LEU A 162 18.76 -5.06 -6.53
N ALA A 163 19.25 -5.25 -5.30
CA ALA A 163 20.25 -4.36 -4.68
C ALA A 163 21.60 -4.30 -5.41
N ASP A 164 21.90 -5.30 -6.23
CA ASP A 164 23.11 -5.34 -7.05
C ASP A 164 22.98 -4.62 -8.40
N GLY A 165 21.77 -4.16 -8.74
CA GLY A 165 21.43 -3.48 -9.99
C GLY A 165 20.92 -4.39 -11.11
N GLN A 166 20.88 -5.72 -10.90
CA GLN A 166 20.36 -6.66 -11.90
C GLN A 166 18.83 -6.63 -11.95
N ALA A 167 18.28 -6.69 -13.17
CA ALA A 167 16.84 -6.80 -13.40
C ALA A 167 16.47 -8.28 -13.59
N VAL A 168 15.85 -8.88 -12.59
CA VAL A 168 15.51 -10.31 -12.57
C VAL A 168 14.02 -10.48 -12.82
N ARG A 169 13.67 -11.38 -13.74
CA ARG A 169 12.27 -11.78 -13.98
C ARG A 169 11.88 -12.90 -13.01
N CYS A 170 10.66 -12.86 -12.50
CA CYS A 170 10.11 -13.92 -11.67
C CYS A 170 8.62 -14.14 -11.97
N SER A 171 8.17 -15.38 -11.86
CA SER A 171 6.81 -15.85 -12.12
C SER A 171 6.53 -17.12 -11.31
N LYS A 172 5.37 -17.74 -11.52
CA LYS A 172 5.07 -19.06 -10.93
C LYS A 172 6.03 -20.17 -11.39
N ASP A 173 6.66 -20.01 -12.55
CA ASP A 173 7.51 -21.03 -13.19
C ASP A 173 9.01 -20.65 -13.18
N GLU A 174 9.35 -19.41 -12.84
CA GLU A 174 10.71 -18.85 -12.88
C GLU A 174 10.99 -18.04 -11.61
N ASN A 175 12.10 -18.29 -10.89
CA ASN A 175 12.45 -17.57 -9.66
C ASN A 175 11.28 -17.51 -8.64
N GLN A 176 10.67 -18.66 -8.36
CA GLN A 176 9.40 -18.78 -7.64
C GLN A 176 9.43 -18.18 -6.23
N GLU A 177 10.53 -18.35 -5.49
CA GLU A 177 10.69 -17.76 -4.15
C GLU A 177 10.67 -16.22 -4.22
N LEU A 178 11.39 -15.64 -5.18
CA LEU A 178 11.35 -14.19 -5.44
C LEU A 178 9.96 -13.73 -5.84
N PHE A 179 9.28 -14.48 -6.71
CA PHE A 179 7.91 -14.17 -7.12
C PHE A 179 6.96 -14.11 -5.92
N ARG A 180 6.93 -15.17 -5.09
CA ARG A 180 6.10 -15.24 -3.87
C ARG A 180 6.40 -14.13 -2.88
N ALA A 181 7.66 -13.72 -2.74
CA ALA A 181 8.04 -12.60 -1.91
C ALA A 181 7.59 -11.26 -2.51
N ALA A 182 7.72 -11.10 -3.84
CA ALA A 182 7.44 -9.84 -4.53
C ALA A 182 5.94 -9.51 -4.66
N LEU A 183 5.07 -10.52 -4.66
CA LEU A 183 3.62 -10.34 -4.66
C LEU A 183 3.10 -9.55 -3.45
N VAL A 184 3.84 -9.57 -2.32
CA VAL A 184 3.66 -8.65 -1.17
C VAL A 184 5.05 -8.23 -0.69
N SER A 185 5.69 -7.35 -1.44
CA SER A 185 7.11 -6.98 -1.24
C SER A 185 7.35 -5.93 -0.17
N LEU A 186 6.34 -5.13 0.19
CA LEU A 186 6.47 -3.99 1.10
C LEU A 186 7.63 -3.04 0.72
N GLY A 187 8.04 -3.03 -0.56
CA GLY A 187 9.15 -2.24 -1.07
C GLY A 187 10.54 -2.66 -0.55
N ALA A 188 10.68 -3.86 0.02
CA ALA A 188 11.88 -4.28 0.74
C ALA A 188 12.85 -5.20 -0.03
N LEU A 189 12.45 -5.68 -1.20
CA LEU A 189 13.23 -6.66 -1.99
C LEU A 189 14.07 -6.00 -3.10
N GLY A 190 13.69 -4.80 -3.52
CA GLY A 190 14.13 -4.19 -4.76
C GLY A 190 13.03 -3.32 -5.37
N ILE A 191 13.30 -2.82 -6.57
CA ILE A 191 12.36 -1.98 -7.32
C ILE A 191 11.63 -2.88 -8.33
N ILE A 192 10.34 -3.14 -8.12
CA ILE A 192 9.51 -3.83 -9.13
C ILE A 192 9.28 -2.86 -10.29
N VAL A 193 9.78 -3.21 -11.47
CA VAL A 193 9.81 -2.33 -12.66
C VAL A 193 8.81 -2.74 -13.74
N GLU A 194 8.43 -4.00 -13.84
CA GLU A 194 7.42 -4.47 -14.81
C GLU A 194 6.48 -5.45 -14.14
N VAL A 195 5.20 -5.43 -14.57
CA VAL A 195 4.14 -6.32 -14.11
C VAL A 195 3.39 -6.83 -15.33
N GLU A 196 3.30 -8.15 -15.47
CA GLU A 196 2.33 -8.78 -16.38
C GLU A 196 1.07 -9.10 -15.57
N PHE A 197 -0.04 -8.46 -15.93
CA PHE A 197 -1.29 -8.50 -15.17
C PHE A 197 -2.42 -9.09 -16.01
N GLU A 198 -3.17 -10.00 -15.42
CA GLU A 198 -4.36 -10.62 -16.00
C GLU A 198 -5.56 -9.69 -15.93
N MET A 199 -6.28 -9.64 -17.04
CA MET A 199 -7.49 -8.85 -17.25
C MET A 199 -8.70 -9.76 -17.46
N THR A 200 -9.87 -9.14 -17.47
CA THR A 200 -11.12 -9.74 -17.93
C THR A 200 -11.72 -8.90 -19.06
N ASP A 201 -12.80 -9.37 -19.67
CA ASP A 201 -13.49 -8.61 -20.71
C ASP A 201 -14.11 -7.34 -20.09
N ALA A 202 -13.97 -6.22 -20.79
CA ALA A 202 -14.60 -4.97 -20.39
C ALA A 202 -16.13 -5.16 -20.31
N CYS A 203 -16.70 -4.75 -19.19
CA CYS A 203 -18.13 -4.88 -18.93
C CYS A 203 -18.63 -3.77 -18.01
N ASN A 204 -19.95 -3.59 -18.00
CA ASN A 204 -20.61 -2.77 -17.00
C ASN A 204 -20.91 -3.61 -15.77
N ILE A 205 -21.11 -2.94 -14.64
CA ILE A 205 -21.72 -3.52 -13.44
C ILE A 205 -23.01 -2.77 -13.13
N GLU A 206 -24.03 -3.51 -12.70
CA GLU A 206 -25.22 -2.94 -12.08
C GLU A 206 -25.07 -3.10 -10.58
N TRP A 207 -25.12 -1.99 -9.85
CA TRP A 207 -25.02 -1.99 -8.40
C TRP A 207 -26.30 -1.48 -7.75
N THR A 208 -26.53 -1.94 -6.53
CA THR A 208 -27.60 -1.50 -5.64
C THR A 208 -27.01 -1.22 -4.27
N GLN A 209 -27.41 -0.10 -3.68
CA GLN A 209 -27.09 0.30 -2.33
C GLN A 209 -28.38 0.36 -1.51
N THR A 210 -28.42 -0.32 -0.36
CA THR A 210 -29.62 -0.40 0.48
C THR A 210 -29.28 -0.20 1.95
N LEU A 211 -30.05 0.63 2.66
CA LEU A 211 -29.95 0.79 4.11
C LEU A 211 -30.74 -0.31 4.84
N LEU A 212 -30.06 -1.16 5.62
CA LEU A 212 -30.63 -2.31 6.30
C LEU A 212 -30.41 -2.26 7.82
N PRO A 213 -31.28 -2.91 8.63
CA PRO A 213 -30.99 -3.19 10.03
C PRO A 213 -29.74 -4.07 10.17
N LEU A 214 -28.94 -3.84 11.22
CA LEU A 214 -27.75 -4.66 11.49
C LEU A 214 -28.10 -6.14 11.69
N ASP A 215 -29.20 -6.43 12.38
CA ASP A 215 -29.64 -7.80 12.64
C ASP A 215 -29.94 -8.56 11.32
N GLU A 216 -30.38 -7.86 10.27
CA GLU A 216 -30.60 -8.47 8.96
C GLU A 216 -29.28 -8.82 8.26
N ILE A 217 -28.28 -7.95 8.35
CA ILE A 217 -26.92 -8.22 7.87
C ILE A 217 -26.35 -9.46 8.56
N LEU A 218 -26.43 -9.51 9.88
CA LEU A 218 -25.92 -10.64 10.67
C LEU A 218 -26.67 -11.94 10.36
N ARG A 219 -28.00 -11.90 10.23
CA ARG A 219 -28.82 -13.07 9.89
C ARG A 219 -28.53 -13.62 8.49
N THR A 220 -28.17 -12.76 7.54
CA THR A 220 -27.89 -13.16 6.15
C THR A 220 -26.42 -13.47 5.88
N TRP A 221 -25.55 -13.30 6.88
CA TRP A 221 -24.09 -13.37 6.76
C TRP A 221 -23.59 -14.67 6.13
N ASP A 222 -23.96 -15.82 6.69
CA ASP A 222 -23.50 -17.14 6.22
C ASP A 222 -24.27 -17.65 4.99
N ASN A 223 -25.30 -16.92 4.57
CA ASN A 223 -26.22 -17.34 3.51
C ASN A 223 -25.98 -16.52 2.24
N THR A 224 -26.70 -15.41 2.10
CA THR A 224 -26.84 -14.67 0.85
C THR A 224 -26.03 -13.39 0.80
N LEU A 225 -25.61 -12.84 1.96
CA LEU A 225 -25.00 -11.51 2.02
C LEU A 225 -23.85 -11.35 1.04
N TRP A 226 -22.94 -12.33 1.01
CA TRP A 226 -21.69 -12.28 0.25
C TRP A 226 -21.72 -13.03 -1.09
N THR A 227 -22.77 -13.82 -1.33
CA THR A 227 -22.83 -14.79 -2.44
C THR A 227 -23.87 -14.43 -3.49
N GLU A 228 -24.85 -13.58 -3.16
CA GLU A 228 -25.93 -13.15 -4.06
C GLU A 228 -25.40 -12.39 -5.29
N LYS A 229 -24.30 -11.64 -5.13
CA LYS A 229 -23.71 -10.76 -6.13
C LYS A 229 -22.20 -10.93 -6.13
N GLU A 230 -21.56 -10.77 -7.29
CA GLU A 230 -20.10 -10.88 -7.42
C GLU A 230 -19.35 -9.92 -6.49
N PHE A 231 -19.79 -8.66 -6.36
CA PHE A 231 -19.18 -7.67 -5.48
C PHE A 231 -20.14 -7.29 -4.36
N THR A 232 -19.65 -7.22 -3.11
CA THR A 232 -20.45 -6.78 -1.96
C THR A 232 -19.59 -6.03 -0.95
N ARG A 233 -20.09 -4.92 -0.41
CA ARG A 233 -19.50 -4.13 0.67
C ARG A 233 -20.58 -3.80 1.69
N VAL A 234 -20.19 -3.70 2.97
CA VAL A 234 -21.09 -3.28 4.03
C VAL A 234 -20.45 -2.14 4.82
N TRP A 235 -21.17 -1.03 5.00
CA TRP A 235 -20.77 0.07 5.88
C TRP A 235 -21.63 0.04 7.12
N TRP A 236 -21.02 -0.36 8.24
CA TRP A 236 -21.71 -0.52 9.51
C TRP A 236 -21.69 0.78 10.32
N MET A 237 -22.86 1.17 10.81
CA MET A 237 -23.10 2.33 11.67
C MET A 237 -23.37 1.87 13.12
N PRO A 238 -22.40 1.98 14.04
CA PRO A 238 -22.47 1.36 15.37
C PRO A 238 -23.61 1.90 16.24
N TYR A 239 -23.89 3.21 16.20
CA TYR A 239 -24.92 3.83 17.04
C TYR A 239 -26.35 3.56 16.57
N MET A 240 -26.55 3.47 15.26
CA MET A 240 -27.88 3.31 14.68
C MET A 240 -28.34 1.86 14.61
N LYS A 241 -27.43 0.90 14.89
CA LYS A 241 -27.65 -0.54 14.65
C LYS A 241 -28.18 -0.81 13.23
N ARG A 242 -27.57 -0.13 12.25
CA ARG A 242 -27.88 -0.21 10.82
C ARG A 242 -26.60 -0.41 10.02
N ALA A 243 -26.74 -0.84 8.79
CA ALA A 243 -25.65 -0.85 7.84
C ALA A 243 -26.15 -0.54 6.42
N ILE A 244 -25.27 0.02 5.60
CA ILE A 244 -25.50 0.15 4.18
C ILE A 244 -24.90 -1.09 3.52
N LYS A 245 -25.71 -1.85 2.78
CA LYS A 245 -25.25 -2.94 1.90
C LYS A 245 -25.15 -2.38 0.49
N TRP A 246 -23.95 -2.38 -0.08
CA TRP A 246 -23.74 -2.16 -1.50
C TRP A 246 -23.38 -3.49 -2.15
N SER A 247 -24.03 -3.83 -3.25
CA SER A 247 -23.70 -5.04 -4.00
C SER A 247 -23.86 -4.84 -5.50
N ALA A 248 -23.04 -5.53 -6.29
CA ALA A 248 -22.99 -5.36 -7.74
C ALA A 248 -22.72 -6.65 -8.50
N GLU A 249 -23.26 -6.74 -9.71
CA GLU A 249 -23.05 -7.85 -10.64
C GLU A 249 -22.74 -7.32 -12.03
N LYS A 250 -21.95 -8.08 -12.80
CA LYS A 250 -21.67 -7.74 -14.21
C LYS A 250 -22.97 -7.73 -15.02
N THR A 251 -23.06 -6.80 -15.97
CA THR A 251 -24.26 -6.59 -16.77
C THR A 251 -23.93 -6.10 -18.17
N SER A 252 -24.84 -6.37 -19.11
CA SER A 252 -24.84 -5.80 -20.47
C SER A 252 -25.80 -4.61 -20.63
N LYS A 253 -26.47 -4.20 -19.54
CA LYS A 253 -27.36 -3.03 -19.54
C LYS A 253 -26.58 -1.76 -19.91
N PRO A 254 -27.24 -0.78 -20.57
CA PRO A 254 -26.64 0.52 -20.83
C PRO A 254 -26.36 1.26 -19.52
N GLU A 255 -25.36 2.14 -19.55
CA GLU A 255 -25.00 2.98 -18.42
C GLU A 255 -26.18 3.82 -17.95
N ARG A 256 -26.31 3.94 -16.63
CA ARG A 256 -27.37 4.70 -15.97
C ARG A 256 -26.82 5.25 -14.67
N ALA A 257 -26.73 6.57 -14.57
CA ALA A 257 -26.28 7.23 -13.34
C ALA A 257 -27.20 6.91 -12.14
N ALA A 258 -26.63 7.01 -10.95
CA ALA A 258 -27.38 7.01 -9.71
C ALA A 258 -28.26 8.28 -9.63
N VAL A 259 -29.36 8.19 -8.89
CA VAL A 259 -30.13 9.39 -8.53
C VAL A 259 -29.39 10.07 -7.39
N GLU A 260 -28.84 11.26 -7.67
CA GLU A 260 -28.17 12.09 -6.67
C GLU A 260 -29.18 12.67 -5.67
N SER A 261 -28.79 12.78 -4.40
CA SER A 261 -29.60 13.45 -3.39
C SER A 261 -29.22 14.92 -3.33
N TRP A 262 -30.15 15.81 -2.97
CA TRP A 262 -29.84 17.24 -2.81
C TRP A 262 -28.84 17.51 -1.67
N TYR A 263 -28.76 16.61 -0.69
CA TYR A 263 -27.79 16.65 0.41
C TYR A 263 -26.43 16.08 -0.02
N GLY A 264 -26.43 15.34 -1.13
CA GLY A 264 -25.26 14.99 -1.90
C GLY A 264 -24.47 16.23 -2.35
N GLY A 265 -23.17 16.07 -2.50
CA GLY A 265 -22.24 17.12 -2.89
C GLY A 265 -21.83 18.08 -1.78
N SER A 266 -21.68 19.36 -2.14
CA SER A 266 -21.02 20.39 -1.32
C SER A 266 -21.66 20.64 0.04
N VAL A 267 -23.00 20.67 0.08
CA VAL A 267 -23.75 21.01 1.29
C VAL A 267 -23.57 19.92 2.34
N GLY A 268 -23.78 18.65 1.99
CA GLY A 268 -23.56 17.53 2.90
C GLY A 268 -22.10 17.42 3.33
N PHE A 269 -21.17 17.60 2.40
CA PHE A 269 -19.73 17.61 2.67
C PHE A 269 -19.35 18.64 3.74
N HIS A 270 -19.64 19.94 3.53
CA HIS A 270 -19.24 20.96 4.48
C HIS A 270 -20.01 20.88 5.81
N THR A 271 -21.27 20.43 5.77
CA THR A 271 -22.07 20.20 6.99
C THR A 271 -21.44 19.10 7.84
N TYR A 272 -21.15 17.93 7.27
CA TYR A 272 -20.57 16.83 8.02
C TYR A 272 -19.16 17.17 8.52
N HIS A 273 -18.32 17.79 7.68
CA HIS A 273 -16.96 18.19 8.07
C HIS A 273 -16.96 19.15 9.26
N SER A 274 -17.87 20.13 9.28
CA SER A 274 -18.01 21.09 10.37
C SER A 274 -18.54 20.45 11.66
N LEU A 275 -19.51 19.53 11.54
CA LEU A 275 -20.08 18.82 12.69
C LEU A 275 -19.06 17.83 13.31
N LEU A 276 -18.27 17.14 12.48
CA LEU A 276 -17.14 16.31 12.96
C LEU A 276 -16.08 17.15 13.66
N TRP A 277 -15.79 18.34 13.15
CA TRP A 277 -14.87 19.25 13.81
C TRP A 277 -15.40 19.70 15.18
N LEU A 278 -16.68 20.05 15.27
CA LEU A 278 -17.31 20.42 16.55
C LEU A 278 -17.33 19.24 17.53
N SER A 279 -17.57 18.02 17.04
CA SER A 279 -17.58 16.82 17.89
C SER A 279 -16.20 16.50 18.48
N ASN A 280 -15.09 16.94 17.88
CA ASN A 280 -13.78 16.82 18.52
C ASN A 280 -13.68 17.60 19.84
N TYR A 281 -14.45 18.67 20.01
CA TYR A 281 -14.49 19.47 21.26
C TYR A 281 -15.59 19.02 22.21
N VAL A 282 -16.71 18.52 21.67
CA VAL A 282 -17.84 18.02 22.45
C VAL A 282 -18.21 16.60 21.97
N PRO A 283 -17.41 15.56 22.28
CA PRO A 283 -17.57 14.23 21.68
C PRO A 283 -18.94 13.59 21.87
N CYS A 284 -19.66 13.93 22.95
CA CYS A 284 -20.97 13.37 23.24
C CYS A 284 -22.07 13.74 22.25
N ILE A 285 -21.89 14.75 21.39
CA ILE A 285 -22.86 15.08 20.33
C ILE A 285 -22.76 14.14 19.13
N LEU A 286 -21.67 13.37 19.03
CA LEU A 286 -21.35 12.59 17.83
C LEU A 286 -22.45 11.59 17.43
N PRO A 287 -23.06 10.81 18.35
CA PRO A 287 -24.16 9.92 17.97
C PRO A 287 -25.35 10.64 17.32
N TRP A 288 -25.63 11.88 17.74
CA TRP A 288 -26.67 12.71 17.11
C TRP A 288 -26.23 13.23 15.74
N VAL A 289 -24.97 13.65 15.60
CA VAL A 289 -24.39 14.06 14.31
C VAL A 289 -24.49 12.92 13.30
N GLU A 290 -24.10 11.70 13.69
CA GLU A 290 -24.19 10.51 12.83
C GLU A 290 -25.64 10.24 12.43
N TRP A 291 -26.57 10.23 13.38
CA TRP A 291 -27.99 10.04 13.09
C TRP A 291 -28.52 11.08 12.10
N PHE A 292 -28.14 12.35 12.27
CA PHE A 292 -28.57 13.44 11.40
C PHE A 292 -27.97 13.31 10.00
N VAL A 293 -26.64 13.22 9.87
CA VAL A 293 -25.94 13.22 8.58
C VAL A 293 -26.31 12.00 7.75
N PHE A 294 -26.27 10.80 8.33
CA PHE A 294 -26.61 9.57 7.61
C PHE A 294 -28.12 9.45 7.37
N GLY A 295 -28.94 10.01 8.26
CA GLY A 295 -30.38 10.12 8.04
C GLY A 295 -30.74 11.03 6.87
N MET A 296 -29.99 12.12 6.66
CA MET A 296 -30.17 13.02 5.51
C MET A 296 -29.66 12.40 4.21
N GLN A 297 -28.55 11.67 4.26
CA GLN A 297 -27.90 11.08 3.09
C GLN A 297 -28.62 9.81 2.58
N TYR A 298 -28.97 8.88 3.48
CA TYR A 298 -29.57 7.58 3.10
C TYR A 298 -31.01 7.41 3.57
N GLY A 299 -31.56 8.37 4.30
CA GLY A 299 -32.89 8.28 4.88
C GLY A 299 -32.90 7.87 6.36
N PHE A 300 -33.89 8.37 7.09
CA PHE A 300 -34.07 8.09 8.53
C PHE A 300 -34.68 6.72 8.82
N GLN A 301 -35.18 6.01 7.80
CA GLN A 301 -35.79 4.68 7.91
C GLN A 301 -35.06 3.70 6.98
N THR A 302 -34.98 2.44 7.41
CA THR A 302 -34.39 1.36 6.61
C THR A 302 -35.25 1.04 5.39
N GLY A 303 -34.65 0.47 4.35
CA GLY A 303 -35.31 0.06 3.11
C GLY A 303 -35.16 1.04 1.95
N SER A 304 -34.57 2.22 2.18
CA SER A 304 -34.13 3.10 1.10
C SER A 304 -33.09 2.37 0.24
N SER A 305 -33.22 2.52 -1.08
CA SER A 305 -32.25 1.97 -2.01
C SER A 305 -32.00 2.88 -3.21
N THR A 306 -30.76 2.82 -3.71
CA THR A 306 -30.30 3.52 -4.90
C THR A 306 -29.58 2.51 -5.79
N THR A 307 -29.63 2.71 -7.10
CA THR A 307 -28.99 1.82 -8.07
C THR A 307 -28.39 2.61 -9.22
N ALA A 308 -27.32 2.10 -9.82
CA ALA A 308 -26.75 2.61 -11.06
C ALA A 308 -26.17 1.47 -11.90
N VAL A 309 -25.88 1.80 -13.16
CA VAL A 309 -25.10 0.97 -14.08
C VAL A 309 -23.91 1.79 -14.54
N GLU A 310 -22.70 1.33 -14.22
CA GLU A 310 -21.44 2.02 -14.54
C GLU A 310 -20.45 1.01 -15.15
N PRO A 311 -19.46 1.46 -15.94
CA PRO A 311 -18.33 0.62 -16.32
C PRO A 311 -17.64 0.03 -15.09
N LEU A 312 -17.19 -1.23 -15.16
CA LEU A 312 -16.56 -1.92 -14.02
C LEU A 312 -15.37 -1.13 -13.44
N GLN A 313 -14.57 -0.50 -14.29
CA GLN A 313 -13.41 0.30 -13.90
C GLN A 313 -13.72 1.51 -13.00
N THR A 314 -14.95 2.04 -13.04
CA THR A 314 -15.39 3.20 -12.26
C THR A 314 -16.44 2.85 -11.21
N GLY A 315 -17.31 1.87 -11.48
CA GLY A 315 -18.38 1.47 -10.58
C GLY A 315 -17.91 0.82 -9.28
N LEU A 316 -16.68 0.30 -9.24
CA LEU A 316 -16.06 -0.23 -8.01
C LEU A 316 -15.39 0.84 -7.14
N LEU A 317 -15.18 2.04 -7.68
CA LEU A 317 -14.44 3.08 -6.98
C LEU A 317 -15.32 3.78 -5.95
N MET A 318 -14.68 4.20 -4.86
CA MET A 318 -15.27 5.10 -3.88
C MET A 318 -14.30 6.21 -3.58
N ASN A 319 -14.85 7.31 -3.10
CA ASN A 319 -14.04 8.46 -2.78
C ASN A 319 -13.62 8.46 -1.32
N CYS A 320 -12.40 8.92 -1.06
CA CYS A 320 -12.00 9.27 0.30
C CYS A 320 -12.48 10.69 0.59
N LEU A 321 -13.52 10.85 1.43
CA LEU A 321 -14.14 12.15 1.72
C LEU A 321 -13.15 13.15 2.33
N TYR A 322 -12.59 12.79 3.49
CA TYR A 322 -11.67 13.64 4.24
C TYR A 322 -10.34 12.94 4.47
N SER A 323 -9.33 13.72 4.85
CA SER A 323 -8.14 13.17 5.51
C SER A 323 -8.57 12.22 6.62
N GLN A 324 -7.97 11.03 6.70
CA GLN A 324 -8.42 9.97 7.61
C GLN A 324 -7.26 9.11 8.09
N PHE A 325 -7.36 8.65 9.34
CA PHE A 325 -6.67 7.44 9.79
C PHE A 325 -7.47 6.23 9.33
N VAL A 326 -6.77 5.15 8.99
CA VAL A 326 -7.42 3.91 8.57
C VAL A 326 -6.69 2.77 9.25
N ASN A 327 -7.40 1.97 10.02
CA ASN A 327 -6.91 0.73 10.61
C ASN A 327 -7.74 -0.42 10.03
N GLU A 328 -7.11 -1.48 9.54
CA GLU A 328 -7.82 -2.57 8.87
C GLU A 328 -7.14 -3.89 9.13
N TRP A 329 -7.96 -4.91 9.39
CA TRP A 329 -7.51 -6.25 9.73
C TRP A 329 -8.31 -7.29 8.97
N ALA A 330 -7.61 -8.36 8.61
CA ALA A 330 -8.13 -9.56 7.98
C ALA A 330 -8.49 -10.60 9.05
N LEU A 331 -9.68 -11.19 8.94
CA LEU A 331 -10.19 -12.28 9.77
C LEU A 331 -10.79 -13.38 8.88
N PRO A 332 -10.97 -14.62 9.36
CA PRO A 332 -11.86 -15.57 8.70
C PRO A 332 -13.28 -15.01 8.61
N LEU A 333 -13.92 -15.15 7.44
CA LEU A 333 -15.24 -14.56 7.19
C LEU A 333 -16.29 -14.99 8.21
N ARG A 334 -16.24 -16.26 8.63
CA ARG A 334 -17.14 -16.86 9.62
C ARG A 334 -17.11 -16.16 10.98
N ASP A 335 -16.01 -15.49 11.32
CA ASP A 335 -15.84 -14.84 12.63
C ASP A 335 -16.39 -13.41 12.63
N GLY A 336 -16.84 -12.91 11.47
CA GLY A 336 -17.35 -11.55 11.31
C GLY A 336 -18.55 -11.17 12.19
N PRO A 337 -19.60 -12.00 12.32
CA PRO A 337 -20.73 -11.70 13.18
C PRO A 337 -20.32 -11.52 14.65
N GLU A 338 -19.37 -12.32 15.12
CA GLU A 338 -18.82 -12.19 16.47
C GLU A 338 -18.02 -10.89 16.63
N ALA A 339 -17.11 -10.60 15.69
CA ALA A 339 -16.30 -9.39 15.72
C ALA A 339 -17.16 -8.12 15.77
N ILE A 340 -18.18 -8.04 14.90
CA ILE A 340 -19.13 -6.93 14.85
C ILE A 340 -19.95 -6.86 16.14
N SER A 341 -20.42 -8.00 16.66
CA SER A 341 -21.24 -8.02 17.88
C SER A 341 -20.46 -7.57 19.11
N ARG A 342 -19.22 -8.06 19.29
CA ARG A 342 -18.33 -7.67 20.40
C ARG A 342 -17.97 -6.18 20.30
N LEU A 343 -17.58 -5.71 19.12
CA LEU A 343 -17.24 -4.30 18.91
C LEU A 343 -18.46 -3.38 19.11
N SER A 344 -19.64 -3.80 18.64
CA SER A 344 -20.90 -3.09 18.83
C SER A 344 -21.29 -2.96 20.30
N ALA A 345 -21.23 -4.08 21.04
CA ALA A 345 -21.53 -4.11 22.47
C ALA A 345 -20.58 -3.20 23.26
N TRP A 346 -19.29 -3.19 22.92
CA TRP A 346 -18.31 -2.29 23.56
C TRP A 346 -18.57 -0.82 23.25
N LEU A 347 -18.76 -0.45 21.97
CA LEU A 347 -19.03 0.93 21.55
C LEU A 347 -20.33 1.49 22.16
N ASN A 348 -21.31 0.63 22.42
CA ASN A 348 -22.59 0.99 23.04
C ASN A 348 -22.59 0.89 24.58
N GLY A 349 -21.44 0.59 25.21
CA GLY A 349 -21.33 0.56 26.67
C GLY A 349 -22.11 -0.58 27.33
N GLU A 350 -22.31 -1.69 26.62
CA GLU A 350 -22.92 -2.89 27.19
C GLU A 350 -21.97 -3.60 28.18
N SER A 351 -22.50 -4.60 28.90
CA SER A 351 -21.73 -5.35 29.92
C SER A 351 -20.44 -5.96 29.35
N LYS A 352 -19.35 -5.94 30.13
CA LYS A 352 -18.05 -6.53 29.77
C LYS A 352 -18.17 -7.99 29.34
N SER A 353 -19.11 -8.74 29.91
CA SER A 353 -19.39 -10.13 29.55
C SER A 353 -19.89 -10.35 28.12
N LYS A 354 -20.29 -9.30 27.40
CA LYS A 354 -20.74 -9.38 26.01
C LYS A 354 -19.65 -9.11 24.97
N HIS A 355 -18.56 -8.45 25.37
CA HIS A 355 -17.53 -7.99 24.43
C HIS A 355 -16.12 -8.41 24.81
N GLU A 356 -15.84 -8.57 26.11
CA GLU A 356 -14.55 -8.97 26.70
C GLU A 356 -13.36 -8.03 26.46
N ILE A 357 -13.49 -7.05 25.55
CA ILE A 357 -12.52 -5.97 25.34
C ILE A 357 -12.10 -5.33 26.69
N PRO A 358 -10.80 -5.29 27.03
CA PRO A 358 -10.33 -4.90 28.36
C PRO A 358 -10.26 -3.38 28.58
N PHE A 359 -10.49 -2.59 27.53
CA PHE A 359 -10.42 -1.13 27.56
C PHE A 359 -11.79 -0.51 27.83
N SER A 360 -11.83 0.60 28.57
CA SER A 360 -13.10 1.28 28.87
C SER A 360 -13.61 2.08 27.67
N CYS A 361 -14.88 1.92 27.31
CA CYS A 361 -15.56 2.79 26.35
C CYS A 361 -16.11 4.09 26.97
N LYS A 362 -15.90 4.33 28.27
CA LYS A 362 -16.42 5.54 28.94
C LYS A 362 -15.81 6.80 28.32
N GLY A 363 -16.69 7.67 27.81
CA GLY A 363 -16.29 8.90 27.13
C GLY A 363 -15.69 8.69 25.73
N LEU A 364 -15.77 7.48 25.19
CA LEU A 364 -15.33 7.16 23.83
C LEU A 364 -16.49 7.39 22.86
N TYR A 365 -16.24 8.21 21.84
CA TYR A 365 -17.17 8.44 20.75
C TYR A 365 -16.42 8.30 19.42
N VAL A 366 -16.97 7.49 18.52
CA VAL A 366 -16.36 7.06 17.27
C VAL A 366 -17.39 7.30 16.17
N HIS A 367 -17.04 8.12 15.17
CA HIS A 367 -17.92 8.33 14.01
C HIS A 367 -17.80 7.16 13.03
N CYS A 368 -18.77 7.06 12.13
CA CYS A 368 -18.91 5.96 11.20
C CYS A 368 -18.45 6.36 9.77
N PRO A 369 -18.40 5.40 8.82
CA PRO A 369 -18.69 3.98 8.96
C PRO A 369 -17.47 3.10 9.27
N ILE A 370 -17.73 1.93 9.88
CA ILE A 370 -16.80 0.79 9.86
C ILE A 370 -17.08 0.02 8.58
N GLU A 371 -16.10 -0.06 7.69
CA GLU A 371 -16.25 -0.75 6.41
C GLU A 371 -15.93 -2.25 6.57
N VAL A 372 -16.76 -3.08 5.95
CA VAL A 372 -16.72 -4.54 6.00
C VAL A 372 -16.64 -5.04 4.56
N ARG A 373 -15.51 -5.68 4.24
CA ARG A 373 -15.19 -6.16 2.88
C ARG A 373 -14.78 -7.62 2.91
N VAL A 374 -14.83 -8.29 1.75
CA VAL A 374 -14.49 -9.71 1.66
C VAL A 374 -13.56 -10.01 0.50
N SER A 375 -12.73 -11.04 0.64
CA SER A 375 -11.95 -11.61 -0.45
C SER A 375 -11.86 -13.11 -0.28
N ASP A 376 -11.66 -13.87 -1.36
CA ASP A 376 -11.37 -15.29 -1.25
C ASP A 376 -10.16 -15.69 -2.08
N THR A 377 -9.10 -16.04 -1.37
CA THR A 377 -7.81 -16.47 -1.92
C THR A 377 -7.67 -17.98 -2.04
N THR A 378 -8.71 -18.75 -1.71
CA THR A 378 -8.67 -20.21 -1.61
C THR A 378 -9.33 -20.93 -2.78
N ARG A 379 -9.93 -20.17 -3.71
CA ARG A 379 -10.73 -20.70 -4.82
C ARG A 379 -9.94 -21.26 -5.98
N ASP A 380 -8.79 -20.66 -6.26
CA ASP A 380 -7.94 -21.04 -7.38
C ASP A 380 -6.78 -21.90 -6.85
N PRO A 381 -6.77 -23.22 -7.15
CA PRO A 381 -5.69 -24.11 -6.70
C PRO A 381 -4.36 -23.85 -7.40
N ASP A 382 -4.37 -23.19 -8.57
CA ASP A 382 -3.16 -22.84 -9.33
C ASP A 382 -2.58 -21.48 -8.88
N ARG A 383 -3.23 -20.82 -7.93
CA ARG A 383 -2.80 -19.53 -7.36
C ARG A 383 -1.51 -19.68 -6.57
N VAL A 384 -0.58 -18.77 -6.82
CA VAL A 384 0.64 -18.63 -6.03
C VAL A 384 0.38 -17.74 -4.82
N ARG A 385 0.40 -18.32 -3.62
CA ARG A 385 0.21 -17.59 -2.36
C ARG A 385 1.47 -16.80 -1.97
N PRO A 386 1.38 -15.47 -1.74
CA PRO A 386 2.50 -14.67 -1.24
C PRO A 386 2.98 -15.16 0.13
N PHE A 387 4.26 -14.94 0.45
CA PHE A 387 4.78 -15.31 1.77
C PHE A 387 4.22 -14.45 2.91
N LEU A 388 3.94 -13.17 2.63
CA LEU A 388 3.30 -12.25 3.58
C LEU A 388 1.79 -12.14 3.35
N ASP A 389 1.15 -13.19 2.83
CA ASP A 389 -0.30 -13.20 2.63
C ASP A 389 -1.03 -13.06 3.99
N ASN A 390 -1.79 -11.97 4.14
CA ASN A 390 -2.54 -11.67 5.35
C ASN A 390 -3.98 -12.24 5.35
N THR A 391 -4.37 -12.99 4.31
CA THR A 391 -5.69 -13.60 4.23
C THR A 391 -5.79 -14.91 5.04
N SER A 392 -7.00 -15.40 5.18
CA SER A 392 -7.29 -16.73 5.73
C SER A 392 -6.78 -17.82 4.80
N GLU A 393 -6.14 -18.84 5.37
CA GLU A 393 -5.60 -19.97 4.61
C GLU A 393 -6.67 -20.98 4.21
N ASN A 394 -7.71 -21.14 5.05
CA ASN A 394 -8.70 -22.21 4.94
C ASN A 394 -10.12 -21.70 4.63
N GLY A 395 -10.23 -20.56 3.93
CA GLY A 395 -11.52 -20.06 3.48
C GLY A 395 -11.51 -18.57 3.14
N PRO A 396 -12.71 -18.00 2.94
CA PRO A 396 -12.85 -16.58 2.63
C PRO A 396 -12.43 -15.71 3.82
N THR A 397 -11.94 -14.53 3.48
CA THR A 397 -11.40 -13.54 4.40
C THR A 397 -12.33 -12.34 4.47
N LEU A 398 -12.63 -11.93 5.69
CA LEU A 398 -13.24 -10.66 6.04
C LEU A 398 -12.15 -9.61 6.26
N TYR A 399 -12.37 -8.40 5.78
CA TYR A 399 -11.62 -7.22 6.19
C TYR A 399 -12.54 -6.27 6.95
N LEU A 400 -12.16 -5.94 8.18
CA LEU A 400 -12.81 -4.92 9.00
C LEU A 400 -11.94 -3.67 9.04
N ASN A 401 -12.54 -2.55 8.63
CA ASN A 401 -11.85 -1.28 8.46
C ASN A 401 -12.43 -0.22 9.40
N ALA A 402 -11.64 0.16 10.39
CA ALA A 402 -11.91 1.20 11.36
C ALA A 402 -11.33 2.54 10.89
N THR A 403 -12.11 3.28 10.10
CA THR A 403 -11.73 4.60 9.57
C THR A 403 -12.07 5.73 10.56
N LEU A 404 -11.14 6.68 10.72
CA LEU A 404 -11.32 7.88 11.53
C LEU A 404 -10.97 9.14 10.73
N TYR A 405 -11.97 9.96 10.36
CA TYR A 405 -11.78 11.25 9.71
C TYR A 405 -11.05 12.25 10.60
N ARG A 406 -10.27 13.09 9.93
CA ARG A 406 -9.49 14.18 10.50
C ARG A 406 -10.06 15.49 9.99
N ALA A 407 -11.16 15.92 10.63
CA ALA A 407 -11.82 17.16 10.26
C ALA A 407 -10.84 18.34 10.37
N TYR A 408 -10.69 19.10 9.29
CA TYR A 408 -9.64 20.13 9.12
C TYR A 408 -8.23 19.69 9.56
N LEU A 409 -7.85 18.43 9.28
CA LEU A 409 -6.57 17.81 9.65
C LEU A 409 -6.34 17.66 11.16
N GLN A 410 -7.39 17.81 11.98
CA GLN A 410 -7.34 17.57 13.42
C GLN A 410 -7.50 16.08 13.71
N ASP A 411 -6.59 15.53 14.50
CA ASP A 411 -6.69 14.14 14.96
C ASP A 411 -7.86 13.99 15.94
N PRO A 412 -8.75 13.00 15.75
CA PRO A 412 -9.88 12.81 16.64
C PRO A 412 -9.42 12.30 18.02
N PRO A 413 -10.02 12.80 19.12
CA PRO A 413 -9.56 12.51 20.48
C PRO A 413 -9.74 11.04 20.89
N CYS A 414 -10.60 10.30 20.18
CA CYS A 414 -10.85 8.88 20.45
C CYS A 414 -9.81 7.92 19.84
N ARG A 415 -8.94 8.40 18.93
CA ARG A 415 -8.09 7.56 18.07
C ARG A 415 -7.34 6.48 18.83
N ASP A 416 -6.56 6.89 19.84
CA ASP A 416 -5.60 6.00 20.49
C ASP A 416 -6.32 4.88 21.24
N ARG A 417 -7.33 5.22 22.05
CA ARG A 417 -8.13 4.23 22.77
C ARG A 417 -8.97 3.35 21.84
N TYR A 418 -9.50 3.92 20.75
CA TYR A 418 -10.28 3.16 19.78
C TYR A 418 -9.41 2.12 19.07
N TYR A 419 -8.24 2.52 18.57
CA TYR A 419 -7.33 1.63 17.86
C TYR A 419 -6.66 0.62 18.78
N GLU A 420 -6.34 0.98 20.02
CA GLU A 420 -5.83 0.02 21.01
C GLU A 420 -6.84 -1.12 21.25
N ALA A 421 -8.11 -0.78 21.45
CA ALA A 421 -9.18 -1.76 21.65
C ALA A 421 -9.53 -2.55 20.38
N PHE A 422 -9.58 -1.87 19.24
CA PHE A 422 -9.86 -2.49 17.94
C PHE A 422 -8.77 -3.51 17.59
N GLU A 423 -7.50 -3.10 17.62
CA GLU A 423 -6.38 -4.01 17.33
C GLU A 423 -6.33 -5.16 18.33
N TRP A 424 -6.57 -4.93 19.62
CA TRP A 424 -6.65 -6.01 20.61
C TRP A 424 -7.72 -7.05 20.23
N LEU A 425 -8.92 -6.61 19.85
CA LEU A 425 -9.99 -7.52 19.42
C LEU A 425 -9.56 -8.31 18.18
N MET A 426 -8.95 -7.65 17.20
CA MET A 426 -8.49 -8.32 15.98
C MET A 426 -7.44 -9.39 16.30
N ARG A 427 -6.52 -9.12 17.23
CA ARG A 427 -5.51 -10.11 17.68
C ARG A 427 -6.12 -11.25 18.48
N ASP A 428 -7.03 -10.95 19.39
CA ASP A 428 -7.77 -11.94 20.18
C ASP A 428 -8.51 -12.94 19.28
N MET A 429 -8.99 -12.46 18.13
CA MET A 429 -9.67 -13.27 17.11
C MET A 429 -8.72 -13.88 16.05
N GLY A 430 -7.40 -13.81 16.26
CA GLY A 430 -6.42 -14.41 15.35
C GLY A 430 -6.28 -13.71 13.99
N GLY A 431 -6.67 -12.44 13.91
CA GLY A 431 -6.60 -11.64 12.69
C GLY A 431 -5.18 -11.17 12.34
N LYS A 432 -5.03 -10.64 11.12
CA LYS A 432 -3.77 -10.10 10.59
C LYS A 432 -3.96 -8.68 10.07
N PRO A 433 -3.04 -7.73 10.28
CA PRO A 433 -3.24 -6.36 9.82
C PRO A 433 -3.11 -6.25 8.29
N HIS A 434 -3.72 -5.22 7.72
CA HIS A 434 -3.48 -4.81 6.35
C HIS A 434 -2.28 -3.85 6.29
N TYR A 435 -1.24 -4.20 5.52
CA TYR A 435 0.07 -3.50 5.54
C TYR A 435 0.04 -2.03 5.12
N ALA A 436 -0.84 -1.64 4.19
CA ALA A 436 -1.03 -0.24 3.82
C ALA A 436 -1.64 0.62 4.96
N LYS A 437 -2.32 0.00 5.93
CA LYS A 437 -3.10 0.72 6.94
C LYS A 437 -2.28 0.99 8.20
N ASN A 438 -2.85 1.78 9.11
CA ASN A 438 -2.27 2.05 10.41
C ASN A 438 -2.54 0.88 11.35
N PHE A 439 -1.49 0.36 11.96
CA PHE A 439 -1.56 -0.49 13.14
C PHE A 439 -0.35 -0.13 14.02
N THR A 440 -0.58 0.19 15.29
CA THR A 440 0.47 0.77 16.16
C THR A 440 0.48 0.16 17.55
N TYR A 441 -0.58 -0.54 17.92
CA TYR A 441 -0.73 -1.20 19.22
C TYR A 441 -0.46 -2.71 19.10
N THR A 442 0.35 -3.10 18.12
CA THR A 442 0.75 -4.48 17.84
C THR A 442 2.27 -4.55 17.75
N ALA A 443 2.87 -5.42 18.56
CA ALA A 443 4.31 -5.60 18.61
C ALA A 443 4.81 -6.50 17.48
N ALA A 444 6.09 -6.34 17.10
CA ALA A 444 6.71 -7.12 16.05
C ALA A 444 6.60 -8.65 16.27
N HIS A 445 6.77 -9.12 17.50
CA HIS A 445 6.69 -10.56 17.81
C HIS A 445 5.28 -11.12 17.58
N GLU A 446 4.22 -10.34 17.84
CA GLU A 446 2.85 -10.75 17.55
C GLU A 446 2.65 -10.90 16.03
N ILE A 447 3.22 -10.01 15.22
CA ILE A 447 3.20 -10.13 13.75
C ILE A 447 3.99 -11.35 13.28
N GLN A 448 5.12 -11.64 13.91
CA GLN A 448 5.92 -12.83 13.61
C GLN A 448 5.12 -14.12 13.88
N ASP A 449 4.41 -14.17 15.00
CA ASP A 449 3.56 -15.31 15.34
C ASP A 449 2.39 -15.46 14.36
N MET A 450 1.76 -14.35 13.95
CA MET A 450 0.68 -14.35 12.94
C MET A 450 1.11 -14.86 11.57
N LEU A 451 2.34 -14.54 11.13
CA LEU A 451 2.83 -14.87 9.79
C LEU A 451 3.65 -16.17 9.74
N GLY A 452 4.14 -16.64 10.90
CA GLY A 452 4.81 -17.92 11.05
C GLY A 452 5.94 -18.15 10.04
N ASP A 453 5.90 -19.30 9.36
CA ASP A 453 6.93 -19.70 8.40
C ASP A 453 6.94 -18.84 7.13
N GLY A 454 5.82 -18.19 6.78
CA GLY A 454 5.75 -17.26 5.65
C GLY A 454 6.73 -16.11 5.82
N LEU A 455 6.76 -15.49 7.00
CA LEU A 455 7.72 -14.41 7.28
C LEU A 455 9.17 -14.89 7.26
N LYS A 456 9.46 -16.11 7.71
CA LYS A 456 10.81 -16.68 7.66
C LYS A 456 11.28 -16.86 6.22
N GLN A 457 10.43 -17.43 5.36
CA GLN A 457 10.72 -17.63 3.94
C GLN A 457 10.88 -16.28 3.22
N TRP A 458 10.00 -15.32 3.51
CA TRP A 458 10.11 -13.97 2.96
C TRP A 458 11.43 -13.29 3.38
N THR A 459 11.79 -13.41 4.66
CA THR A 459 13.01 -12.81 5.20
C THR A 459 14.26 -13.38 4.53
N LYS A 460 14.30 -14.70 4.30
CA LYS A 460 15.38 -15.37 3.55
C LYS A 460 15.53 -14.75 2.15
N VAL A 461 14.45 -14.72 1.37
CA VAL A 461 14.48 -14.16 -0.01
C VAL A 461 14.89 -12.70 -0.01
N ARG A 462 14.42 -11.92 0.97
CA ARG A 462 14.82 -10.53 1.13
C ARG A 462 16.31 -10.39 1.42
N ASP A 463 16.86 -11.16 2.35
CA ASP A 463 18.29 -11.12 2.70
C ASP A 463 19.18 -11.55 1.52
N GLU A 464 18.71 -12.48 0.68
CA GLU A 464 19.38 -12.86 -0.56
C GLU A 464 19.32 -11.75 -1.63
N SER A 465 18.20 -11.03 -1.70
CA SER A 465 17.96 -9.95 -2.68
C SER A 465 18.66 -8.63 -2.32
N ASP A 466 18.81 -8.37 -1.01
CA ASP A 466 19.34 -7.13 -0.44
C ASP A 466 20.08 -7.40 0.89
N PRO A 467 21.30 -7.95 0.85
CA PRO A 467 22.03 -8.37 2.04
C PRO A 467 22.48 -7.21 2.93
N GLU A 468 22.59 -6.00 2.36
CA GLU A 468 22.96 -4.79 3.11
C GLU A 468 21.76 -3.96 3.58
N GLY A 469 20.53 -4.35 3.24
CA GLY A 469 19.31 -3.67 3.67
C GLY A 469 19.09 -2.28 3.07
N MET A 470 19.53 -2.05 1.83
CA MET A 470 19.30 -0.80 1.08
C MET A 470 17.82 -0.42 0.94
N PHE A 471 16.90 -1.37 1.00
CA PHE A 471 15.45 -1.11 0.88
C PHE A 471 14.71 -1.17 2.23
N ILE A 472 15.43 -1.41 3.35
CA ILE A 472 14.84 -1.56 4.68
C ILE A 472 14.87 -0.25 5.46
N GLY A 473 13.74 0.09 6.07
CA GLY A 473 13.63 1.22 7.00
C GLY A 473 13.00 0.84 8.33
N GLU A 474 12.81 1.83 9.19
CA GLU A 474 12.26 1.63 10.53
C GLU A 474 10.88 0.94 10.53
N TRP A 475 10.02 1.21 9.53
CA TRP A 475 8.72 0.56 9.43
C TRP A 475 8.86 -0.97 9.37
N HIS A 476 9.79 -1.49 8.55
CA HIS A 476 9.99 -2.92 8.39
C HIS A 476 10.48 -3.56 9.68
N ARG A 477 11.44 -2.91 10.35
CA ARG A 477 11.97 -3.39 11.63
C ARG A 477 10.89 -3.40 12.72
N ARG A 478 10.20 -2.28 12.90
CA ARG A 478 9.19 -2.11 13.95
C ARG A 478 8.03 -3.09 13.80
N ASN A 479 7.61 -3.38 12.57
CA ASN A 479 6.41 -4.18 12.32
C ASN A 479 6.68 -5.65 12.02
N LEU A 480 7.77 -5.99 11.33
CA LEU A 480 8.09 -7.39 10.97
C LEU A 480 9.12 -8.02 11.90
N GLY A 481 9.79 -7.24 12.74
CA GLY A 481 10.82 -7.77 13.66
C GLY A 481 12.00 -8.41 12.93
N LEU A 482 12.41 -7.84 11.80
CA LEU A 482 13.57 -8.32 11.04
C LEU A 482 14.84 -8.38 11.92
N ASN A 483 15.79 -9.25 11.55
CA ASN A 483 17.09 -9.58 12.18
C ASN A 483 17.52 -8.70 13.38
N GLN A 484 17.93 -9.33 14.49
CA GLN A 484 18.37 -8.63 15.71
C GLN A 484 19.45 -7.58 15.45
N GLN A 485 20.37 -7.84 14.52
CA GLN A 485 21.35 -6.84 14.08
C GLN A 485 20.80 -5.99 12.94
N ARG A 486 21.06 -4.67 13.00
CA ARG A 486 20.71 -3.75 11.90
C ARG A 486 21.57 -4.00 10.67
N TYR A 487 20.96 -3.85 9.49
CA TYR A 487 21.66 -3.94 8.22
C TYR A 487 22.53 -2.69 7.98
N ALA A 488 23.56 -2.84 7.17
CA ALA A 488 24.57 -1.80 6.93
C ALA A 488 24.02 -0.53 6.26
N LEU A 489 22.94 -0.65 5.48
CA LEU A 489 22.24 0.44 4.79
C LEU A 489 20.84 0.69 5.35
N GLU A 490 20.54 0.13 6.52
CA GLU A 490 19.24 0.31 7.15
C GLU A 490 19.07 1.72 7.70
N GLU A 491 17.95 2.37 7.37
CA GLU A 491 17.57 3.65 7.97
C GLU A 491 16.74 3.43 9.23
N ARG A 492 17.14 4.09 10.33
CA ARG A 492 16.39 4.11 11.59
C ARG A 492 15.67 5.44 11.77
N GLU A 493 14.53 5.41 12.44
CA GLU A 493 13.87 6.63 12.90
C GLU A 493 14.63 7.21 14.10
N VAL A 494 14.90 8.51 14.08
CA VAL A 494 15.58 9.22 15.18
C VAL A 494 14.69 10.28 15.83
N ALA A 495 13.68 10.78 15.11
CA ALA A 495 12.75 11.75 15.66
C ALA A 495 11.40 11.71 14.95
N ARG A 496 10.37 12.06 15.74
CA ARG A 496 9.00 12.27 15.29
C ARG A 496 8.46 13.51 15.96
N THR A 497 8.04 14.49 15.17
CA THR A 497 7.52 15.78 15.68
C THR A 497 6.16 16.09 15.09
N LYS A 498 5.38 16.94 15.76
CA LYS A 498 4.07 17.36 15.24
C LYS A 498 4.24 18.27 14.03
N ALA A 499 3.57 17.98 12.93
CA ALA A 499 3.57 18.84 11.75
C ALA A 499 2.66 20.06 11.94
N GLY A 500 3.02 21.19 11.32
CA GLY A 500 2.29 22.46 11.47
C GLY A 500 0.85 22.46 10.92
N ASN A 501 0.54 21.56 9.99
CA ASN A 501 -0.78 21.37 9.38
C ASN A 501 -1.49 20.08 9.87
N GLY A 502 -1.06 19.53 11.01
CA GLY A 502 -1.55 18.26 11.53
C GLY A 502 -0.78 17.04 11.00
N GLY A 503 -0.76 15.97 11.79
CA GLY A 503 0.06 14.78 11.52
C GLY A 503 1.48 14.89 12.11
N GLN A 504 2.38 14.06 11.61
CA GLN A 504 3.74 13.89 12.15
C GLN A 504 4.81 14.07 11.07
N VAL A 505 5.89 14.76 11.40
CA VAL A 505 7.13 14.79 10.62
C VAL A 505 8.03 13.69 11.11
N TRP A 506 8.38 12.78 10.20
CA TRP A 506 9.27 11.66 10.39
C TRP A 506 10.69 12.03 9.96
N VAL A 507 11.69 11.74 10.81
CA VAL A 507 13.10 11.98 10.55
C VAL A 507 13.90 10.72 10.79
N GLY A 508 14.68 10.34 9.78
CA GLY A 508 15.53 9.16 9.80
C GLY A 508 17.02 9.49 9.73
N GLU A 509 17.83 8.50 10.08
CA GLU A 509 19.27 8.50 9.94
C GLU A 509 19.74 7.11 9.48
N MET A 510 20.78 7.04 8.65
CA MET A 510 21.41 5.77 8.28
C MET A 510 22.07 5.13 9.53
N SER A 511 21.91 3.83 9.71
CA SER A 511 22.58 3.09 10.78
C SER A 511 24.11 3.14 10.57
N GLN A 512 24.86 3.66 11.55
CA GLN A 512 26.32 3.69 11.47
C GLN A 512 26.88 2.27 11.69
N HIS A 513 27.85 1.86 10.87
CA HIS A 513 28.63 0.65 11.12
C HIS A 513 29.45 0.81 12.42
N PRO A 514 29.64 -0.25 13.23
CA PRO A 514 30.48 -0.20 14.43
C PRO A 514 31.94 0.25 14.18
N GLU A 515 32.45 0.18 12.95
CA GLU A 515 33.78 0.72 12.61
C GLU A 515 33.87 2.25 12.76
N ALA A 516 32.76 2.98 12.62
CA ALA A 516 32.72 4.43 12.88
C ALA A 516 32.79 4.78 14.37
N VAL A 517 32.52 3.81 15.26
CA VAL A 517 32.63 4.02 16.71
C VAL A 517 34.10 3.91 17.17
N MET A 518 34.93 3.10 16.50
CA MET A 518 36.35 2.93 16.85
C MET A 518 37.25 4.09 16.42
N SER A 519 36.77 5.03 15.58
CA SER A 519 37.50 6.25 15.21
C SER A 519 37.17 7.46 16.09
N SER A 520 36.29 7.30 17.09
CA SER A 520 36.03 8.34 18.09
C SER A 520 37.11 8.32 19.18
N PRO A 521 37.73 9.47 19.52
CA PRO A 521 38.68 9.56 20.65
C PRO A 521 38.05 9.09 21.98
N ALA A 522 36.73 9.19 22.11
CA ALA A 522 35.99 8.77 23.29
C ALA A 522 35.89 7.24 23.42
N ALA A 523 35.88 6.49 22.31
CA ALA A 523 35.83 5.03 22.32
C ALA A 523 37.21 4.40 22.57
N ALA A 524 38.29 5.05 22.09
CA ALA A 524 39.67 4.64 22.39
C ALA A 524 39.98 4.73 23.89
N ALA A 525 39.39 5.71 24.60
CA ALA A 525 39.51 5.83 26.06
C ALA A 525 38.73 4.75 26.82
N ALA A 526 37.58 4.30 26.29
CA ALA A 526 36.78 3.23 26.89
C ALA A 526 37.42 1.84 26.69
N ALA A 527 38.04 1.58 25.54
CA ALA A 527 38.72 0.31 25.24
C ALA A 527 40.02 0.11 26.04
N ALA A 528 40.62 1.17 26.57
CA ALA A 528 41.84 1.10 27.38
C ALA A 528 41.57 0.78 28.87
N ALA A 529 40.32 0.84 29.33
CA ALA A 529 39.94 0.63 30.73
C ALA A 529 39.71 -0.85 31.11
N ASP A 530 39.51 -1.74 30.14
CA ASP A 530 39.10 -3.13 30.36
C ASP A 530 40.18 -4.18 30.03
N PHE A 531 41.45 -3.88 30.30
CA PHE A 531 42.53 -4.86 30.15
C PHE A 531 43.15 -5.27 31.49
N VAL A 532 42.57 -6.32 32.09
CA VAL A 532 43.24 -7.11 33.15
C VAL A 532 43.86 -8.35 32.48
N PRO A 533 45.20 -8.49 32.45
CA PRO A 533 45.82 -9.62 31.79
C PRO A 533 45.77 -10.87 32.70
N ARG A 534 45.24 -11.99 32.18
CA ARG A 534 45.45 -13.33 32.76
C ARG A 534 46.35 -14.18 31.85
N PRO A 535 47.07 -15.17 32.42
CA PRO A 535 48.31 -15.69 31.83
C PRO A 535 48.10 -16.67 30.68
N ARG A 536 49.14 -16.75 29.84
CA ARG A 536 49.29 -17.62 28.66
C ARG A 536 49.49 -19.10 29.02
N GLU A 537 48.67 -19.96 28.42
CA GLU A 537 48.95 -21.32 27.96
C GLU A 537 48.12 -21.46 26.65
N GLY A 538 48.51 -22.03 25.51
CA GLY A 538 49.52 -22.96 25.05
C GLY A 538 49.14 -23.28 23.57
N ARG A 539 50.12 -23.44 22.68
CA ARG A 539 49.98 -23.53 21.20
C ARG A 539 49.24 -24.79 20.69
N SER A 540 48.52 -24.67 19.56
CA SER A 540 48.35 -25.70 18.51
C SER A 540 47.48 -25.14 17.35
N THR A 541 48.10 -24.66 16.26
CA THR A 541 48.21 -25.24 14.89
C THR A 541 46.92 -25.28 14.03
N SER A 542 46.94 -24.47 12.97
CA SER A 542 46.04 -24.46 11.81
C SER A 542 46.18 -25.73 10.95
N PRO A 543 45.21 -25.97 10.03
CA PRO A 543 45.61 -26.12 8.63
C PRO A 543 44.69 -25.38 7.63
N SER A 544 45.30 -25.14 6.47
CA SER A 544 44.88 -24.37 5.30
C SER A 544 44.32 -25.23 4.15
N ALA A 545 43.75 -24.51 3.16
CA ALA A 545 43.49 -24.87 1.74
C ALA A 545 42.24 -25.74 1.48
N SER A 546 41.47 -25.56 0.40
CA SER A 546 41.90 -25.28 -0.98
C SER A 546 40.82 -24.60 -1.85
N SER A 547 41.33 -23.84 -2.83
CA SER A 547 40.65 -23.28 -4.00
C SER A 547 40.67 -24.26 -5.18
N THR A 548 39.62 -24.24 -6.03
CA THR A 548 39.75 -24.65 -7.43
C THR A 548 38.92 -23.75 -8.34
N ALA A 549 39.60 -23.15 -9.32
CA ALA A 549 39.05 -22.46 -10.47
C ALA A 549 39.49 -23.22 -11.73
N SER A 550 38.53 -23.60 -12.56
CA SER A 550 38.62 -23.80 -14.02
C SER A 550 37.15 -23.89 -14.49
N SER A 551 36.71 -23.34 -15.63
CA SER A 551 37.34 -23.30 -16.93
C SER A 551 36.81 -22.11 -17.75
N PHE A 552 37.69 -21.48 -18.52
CA PHE A 552 37.38 -20.49 -19.56
C PHE A 552 37.50 -21.16 -20.95
N ASP A 553 36.83 -20.55 -21.92
CA ASP A 553 36.93 -20.68 -23.39
C ASP A 553 36.46 -21.95 -24.12
N MET A 554 35.38 -21.80 -24.90
CA MET A 554 35.44 -22.10 -26.33
C MET A 554 34.44 -21.28 -27.18
N MET A 555 35.04 -20.45 -28.05
CA MET A 555 34.69 -20.05 -29.43
C MET A 555 33.53 -19.07 -29.75
N HIS A 556 33.99 -17.94 -30.27
CA HIS A 556 33.37 -16.99 -31.19
C HIS A 556 33.13 -17.54 -32.61
N SER A 557 32.31 -16.77 -33.35
CA SER A 557 31.93 -16.81 -34.78
C SER A 557 30.68 -17.66 -35.07
N VAL A 558 29.63 -17.14 -35.72
CA VAL A 558 29.60 -16.69 -37.12
C VAL A 558 28.42 -15.73 -37.40
N THR A 559 28.75 -14.63 -38.08
CA THR A 559 28.05 -13.71 -39.00
C THR A 559 26.57 -13.31 -38.87
N ALA A 560 26.39 -12.00 -39.09
CA ALA A 560 25.18 -11.27 -39.41
C ALA A 560 24.52 -11.72 -40.73
N ASP A 561 23.19 -11.66 -40.76
CA ASP A 561 22.43 -11.40 -41.98
C ASP A 561 21.37 -10.31 -41.72
N ARG A 562 21.44 -9.28 -42.57
CA ARG A 562 20.46 -8.22 -42.74
C ARG A 562 19.35 -8.73 -43.66
N VAL A 563 18.09 -8.51 -43.30
CA VAL A 563 17.01 -8.34 -44.28
C VAL A 563 16.18 -7.12 -43.91
N SER A 564 16.11 -6.21 -44.87
CA SER A 564 15.37 -4.97 -44.91
C SER A 564 13.93 -5.16 -45.43
N SER A 565 12.98 -4.42 -44.86
CA SER A 565 11.81 -3.86 -45.57
C SER A 565 11.14 -2.84 -44.64
N SER A 566 11.43 -1.54 -44.76
CA SER A 566 10.69 -0.54 -45.56
C SER A 566 9.17 -0.61 -45.39
N TRP A 567 8.54 0.38 -44.75
CA TRP A 567 7.36 1.13 -45.23
C TRP A 567 7.13 2.39 -44.36
N GLN A 568 7.57 3.52 -44.93
CA GLN A 568 6.99 4.87 -44.96
C GLN A 568 6.19 5.41 -43.75
N SER A 569 6.82 6.35 -43.06
CA SER A 569 6.17 7.44 -42.30
C SER A 569 5.98 8.66 -43.21
N SER A 570 4.76 9.18 -43.34
CA SER A 570 4.47 10.45 -44.00
C SER A 570 4.59 11.61 -43.01
N GLU A 571 5.38 12.61 -43.41
CA GLU A 571 5.55 13.91 -42.76
C GLU A 571 4.25 14.73 -42.77
N PHE A 572 4.03 15.51 -41.71
CA PHE A 572 3.43 16.84 -41.81
C PHE A 572 4.20 17.76 -40.87
N ASP A 573 4.92 18.68 -41.49
CA ASP A 573 5.62 19.81 -40.88
C ASP A 573 4.73 21.06 -40.96
N LYS A 574 4.68 21.82 -39.87
CA LYS A 574 4.93 23.27 -39.85
C LYS A 574 4.86 23.80 -38.41
N GLY A 575 5.92 24.51 -38.04
CA GLY A 575 6.19 24.98 -36.68
C GLY A 575 5.73 26.40 -36.39
N GLU A 576 6.20 26.90 -35.25
CA GLU A 576 6.53 28.30 -34.99
C GLU A 576 7.37 28.38 -33.70
N GLU A 577 8.39 29.23 -33.74
CA GLU A 577 9.28 29.58 -32.62
C GLU A 577 8.51 30.41 -31.58
N ASP A 578 8.76 30.15 -30.29
CA ASP A 578 8.71 31.25 -29.32
C ASP A 578 9.64 30.98 -28.13
N THR A 579 10.47 31.97 -27.85
CA THR A 579 11.41 32.04 -26.72
C THR A 579 10.69 32.62 -25.51
N ASP A 580 10.56 31.89 -24.40
CA ASP A 580 10.51 32.55 -23.09
C ASP A 580 10.86 31.65 -21.90
N LYS A 581 11.23 32.35 -20.83
CA LYS A 581 12.05 31.98 -19.68
C LYS A 581 11.63 30.74 -18.87
N ASP A 582 12.69 30.09 -18.42
CA ASP A 582 12.78 29.00 -17.44
C ASP A 582 12.31 29.46 -16.05
N ASP A 583 11.06 29.13 -15.72
CA ASP A 583 10.52 29.08 -14.36
C ASP A 583 9.72 27.77 -14.24
N GLY A 584 10.43 26.68 -13.94
CA GLY A 584 9.83 25.35 -13.81
C GLY A 584 8.68 25.33 -12.78
N PRO A 585 7.53 24.69 -13.08
CA PRO A 585 6.39 24.70 -12.18
C PRO A 585 6.71 23.96 -10.89
N ARG A 586 6.48 24.62 -9.75
CA ARG A 586 6.44 24.00 -8.41
C ARG A 586 5.32 22.97 -8.41
N TYR A 587 5.67 21.71 -8.66
CA TYR A 587 4.73 20.60 -8.66
C TYR A 587 4.32 20.26 -7.22
N HIS A 588 3.34 21.00 -6.71
CA HIS A 588 2.49 20.53 -5.63
C HIS A 588 1.58 19.45 -6.23
N GLY A 589 1.50 18.27 -5.61
CA GLY A 589 0.62 17.18 -6.06
C GLY A 589 -0.86 17.51 -5.90
N HIS A 590 -1.35 18.55 -6.58
CA HIS A 590 -2.77 18.76 -6.80
C HIS A 590 -3.20 17.84 -7.94
N PRO A 591 -4.18 16.96 -7.73
CA PRO A 591 -4.72 16.11 -8.78
C PRO A 591 -5.47 17.01 -9.76
N HIS A 592 -4.83 17.41 -10.86
CA HIS A 592 -5.44 18.36 -11.79
C HIS A 592 -6.64 17.84 -12.59
N ARG A 593 -7.11 16.61 -12.32
CA ARG A 593 -8.45 16.10 -12.67
C ARG A 593 -8.93 15.03 -11.67
N GLY A 594 -8.61 15.20 -10.38
CA GLY A 594 -9.25 14.41 -9.33
C GLY A 594 -10.56 15.09 -8.95
N ILE A 595 -11.65 14.33 -8.94
CA ILE A 595 -12.95 14.83 -8.48
C ILE A 595 -12.73 15.51 -7.12
N THR A 596 -13.09 16.79 -7.01
CA THR A 596 -12.90 17.51 -5.74
C THR A 596 -13.75 16.83 -4.66
N GLY A 597 -13.34 16.81 -3.39
CA GLY A 597 -14.13 16.15 -2.33
C GLY A 597 -15.59 16.64 -2.23
N VAL A 598 -15.87 17.80 -2.83
CA VAL A 598 -17.15 18.50 -2.93
C VAL A 598 -18.09 17.90 -3.99
N GLU A 599 -17.57 17.33 -5.09
CA GLU A 599 -18.33 16.70 -6.18
C GLU A 599 -18.67 15.21 -5.90
N VAL A 600 -18.48 14.75 -4.65
CA VAL A 600 -18.08 13.36 -4.34
C VAL A 600 -18.86 12.67 -3.21
N PHE A 601 -19.56 13.46 -2.38
CA PHE A 601 -20.21 13.00 -1.15
C PHE A 601 -21.24 11.88 -1.38
N ASP A 602 -21.75 11.74 -2.60
CA ASP A 602 -22.87 10.87 -2.99
C ASP A 602 -22.54 9.38 -3.06
N LYS A 603 -21.25 9.03 -3.17
CA LYS A 603 -20.79 7.63 -3.29
C LYS A 603 -20.43 6.95 -1.97
N MET A 604 -20.40 7.71 -0.87
CA MET A 604 -20.37 7.12 0.45
C MET A 604 -21.81 6.90 0.86
#